data_AF-A0AAV7JMB8-F1
#
_entry.id   AF-A0AAV7JMB8-F1
#
_cell.length_a   1.000
_cell.length_b   1.000
_cell.length_c   1.000
_cell.angle_alpha   90.00
_cell.angle_beta   90.00
_cell.angle_gamma   90.00
#
_symmetry.space_group_name_H-M   'P 1'
#
loop_
_entity.id
_entity.type
_entity.pdbx_description
1 polymer ?
#
loop_
_entity_poly.entity_id
_entity_poly.type
_entity_poly.pdbx_seq_one_letter_code
_entity_poly.pdbx_strand_id
1 'polypeptide(L)'
;METLLVRATRFLQPGENKLMGRAASLNSIHMIDGMNSKTLNRTLTKTKDQPFSFGIGEVVNVLTDKEKVKGLQMFHDRWIEDMDITIGREGVVRYISHNGEIGVEIEGVRWFFNPKCLTKEDFCIGDTVKVIEDENKARRLQYGLGEWSNSLYGILGKKGQVVNIYTDGCVEVHINDKSWAFNPKCLVKKPEIVTYTRDDPIKVISNGDMLKMIQGIVGWKEGMEKLSGKHGRVIATLPNKEIEVKIEEVRWVLSYKCIYKSKEPIIKCRVGDHVRVNENEETVRNLQEISRIWIEAMNVTLGKKGIISRVYRDGTIRVEIEGNEWNFNSKCLSLCN
;
A
#
# COMPACT_ATOMS: atom_id res chain seq x y z
N MET A 1 -51.71 -2.86 -22.49
CA MET A 1 -51.05 -2.39 -23.71
C MET A 1 -50.03 -1.37 -23.25
N GLU A 2 -48.76 -1.76 -23.01
CA GLU A 2 -47.67 -1.69 -24.02
C GLU A 2 -47.69 -0.33 -24.74
N THR A 3 -46.65 0.51 -24.72
CA THR A 3 -45.35 0.24 -25.36
C THR A 3 -44.33 1.39 -25.07
N LEU A 4 -43.06 1.00 -24.84
CA LEU A 4 -41.74 1.61 -25.14
C LEU A 4 -41.43 3.13 -25.01
N LEU A 5 -40.44 3.40 -24.15
CA LEU A 5 -39.12 4.02 -24.42
C LEU A 5 -38.92 4.81 -25.74
N VAL A 6 -38.37 6.04 -25.67
CA VAL A 6 -37.13 6.50 -26.35
C VAL A 6 -36.82 7.97 -25.99
N ARG A 7 -35.53 8.23 -25.72
CA ARG A 7 -34.89 9.54 -25.48
C ARG A 7 -34.82 10.39 -26.75
N ALA A 8 -34.92 11.73 -26.65
CA ALA A 8 -33.89 12.68 -27.14
C ALA A 8 -34.35 14.16 -27.06
N THR A 9 -33.62 14.92 -26.24
CA THR A 9 -33.07 16.28 -26.42
C THR A 9 -33.83 17.44 -27.11
N ARG A 10 -33.82 18.56 -26.36
CA ARG A 10 -33.81 20.01 -26.73
C ARG A 10 -35.14 20.66 -27.14
N PHE A 11 -35.56 21.67 -26.38
CA PHE A 11 -35.65 23.08 -26.80
C PHE A 11 -35.86 23.97 -25.55
N LEU A 12 -34.95 24.92 -25.32
CA LEU A 12 -35.18 26.05 -24.42
C LEU A 12 -35.97 27.10 -25.21
N GLN A 13 -37.07 27.58 -24.63
CA GLN A 13 -37.64 28.89 -24.91
C GLN A 13 -38.09 29.56 -23.60
N PRO A 14 -38.14 30.91 -23.56
CA PRO A 14 -37.64 31.69 -22.43
C PRO A 14 -38.74 32.25 -21.50
N GLY A 15 -38.36 32.45 -20.23
CA GLY A 15 -39.20 33.00 -19.15
C GLY A 15 -39.84 31.84 -18.37
N GLU A 16 -39.53 31.59 -17.11
CA GLU A 16 -39.52 32.54 -16.00
C GLU A 16 -38.40 32.22 -14.99
N ASN A 17 -37.68 33.25 -14.58
CA ASN A 17 -36.64 33.19 -13.55
C ASN A 17 -37.27 33.13 -12.15
N LYS A 18 -36.93 32.10 -11.36
CA LYS A 18 -36.70 32.29 -9.93
C LYS A 18 -35.66 31.30 -9.39
N LEU A 19 -34.53 31.89 -8.97
CA LEU A 19 -33.54 31.43 -7.99
C LEU A 19 -32.78 30.12 -8.28
N MET A 20 -31.67 30.24 -9.01
CA MET A 20 -30.47 29.40 -8.89
C MET A 20 -29.23 30.16 -9.38
N GLY A 21 -28.17 30.14 -8.57
CA GLY A 21 -26.75 30.39 -8.88
C GLY A 21 -26.38 31.43 -9.94
N ARG A 22 -26.03 32.65 -9.51
CA ARG A 22 -25.25 33.56 -10.36
C ARG A 22 -23.76 33.31 -10.18
N ALA A 23 -23.14 32.86 -11.27
CA ALA A 23 -21.76 33.10 -11.59
C ALA A 23 -21.40 34.59 -11.41
N ALA A 24 -20.28 34.85 -10.73
CA ALA A 24 -19.53 36.10 -10.86
C ALA A 24 -18.34 35.79 -11.77
N SER A 25 -18.44 36.07 -13.07
CA SER A 25 -18.09 37.36 -13.70
C SER A 25 -16.60 37.69 -13.54
N LEU A 26 -15.88 37.55 -14.66
CA LEU A 26 -14.69 38.36 -14.94
C LEU A 26 -15.01 39.83 -14.66
N ASN A 27 -14.29 40.43 -13.71
CA ASN A 27 -13.86 41.83 -13.70
C ASN A 27 -13.21 42.14 -12.36
N SER A 28 -11.87 42.10 -12.33
CA SER A 28 -11.06 42.90 -11.41
C SER A 28 -9.79 43.35 -12.14
N ILE A 29 -9.98 44.19 -13.15
CA ILE A 29 -8.98 45.19 -13.52
C ILE A 29 -9.14 46.32 -12.50
N HIS A 30 -8.21 46.40 -11.55
CA HIS A 30 -7.60 47.62 -11.01
C HIS A 30 -6.92 47.29 -9.69
N MET A 31 -5.60 47.03 -9.75
CA MET A 31 -4.58 47.56 -8.83
C MET A 31 -3.21 47.18 -9.41
N ILE A 32 -2.77 47.86 -10.47
CA ILE A 32 -1.36 47.83 -10.91
C ILE A 32 -1.00 49.19 -11.52
N ASP A 33 -1.02 50.25 -10.72
CA ASP A 33 -0.22 51.43 -11.03
C ASP A 33 1.18 51.21 -10.46
N GLY A 34 2.19 51.08 -11.33
CA GLY A 34 3.60 51.24 -10.95
C GLY A 34 4.55 50.07 -11.14
N MET A 35 4.22 49.01 -11.89
CA MET A 35 5.21 47.97 -12.25
C MET A 35 5.56 47.99 -13.74
N ASN A 36 6.83 48.31 -14.04
CA ASN A 36 7.40 48.41 -15.39
C ASN A 36 7.34 47.07 -16.15
N SER A 37 7.00 47.10 -17.45
CA SER A 37 6.85 45.91 -18.31
C SER A 37 8.11 45.05 -18.45
N LYS A 38 9.30 45.62 -18.17
CA LYS A 38 10.56 44.86 -18.09
C LYS A 38 10.60 43.91 -16.88
N THR A 39 9.89 44.21 -15.79
CA THR A 39 9.76 43.31 -14.62
C THR A 39 8.72 42.21 -14.88
N LEU A 40 7.67 42.49 -15.65
CA LEU A 40 6.65 41.51 -16.03
C LEU A 40 7.23 40.42 -16.96
N ASN A 41 8.07 40.82 -17.92
CA ASN A 41 8.70 39.89 -18.87
C ASN A 41 9.87 39.10 -18.27
N ARG A 42 10.51 39.58 -17.19
CA ARG A 42 11.54 38.82 -16.47
C ARG A 42 10.98 37.67 -15.63
N THR A 43 9.67 37.69 -15.36
CA THR A 43 8.96 36.64 -14.59
C THR A 43 8.35 35.57 -15.49
N LEU A 44 8.27 35.80 -16.82
CA LEU A 44 7.64 34.89 -17.78
C LEU A 44 8.62 34.00 -18.58
N THR A 45 9.93 34.10 -18.36
CA THR A 45 10.91 33.23 -19.04
C THR A 45 12.03 32.78 -18.11
N LYS A 46 11.72 31.94 -17.11
CA LYS A 46 12.67 31.01 -16.47
C LYS A 46 11.95 30.05 -15.51
N THR A 47 11.47 28.93 -16.03
CA THR A 47 11.22 27.72 -15.22
C THR A 47 11.66 26.49 -16.01
N LYS A 48 12.94 26.46 -16.40
CA LYS A 48 13.68 25.21 -16.38
C LYS A 48 13.95 24.94 -14.89
N ASP A 49 13.55 23.75 -14.44
CA ASP A 49 13.54 23.25 -13.05
C ASP A 49 12.30 23.62 -12.21
N GLN A 50 11.21 22.88 -12.40
CA GLN A 50 10.18 22.70 -11.39
C GLN A 50 10.27 21.25 -10.86
N PRO A 51 10.55 21.02 -9.57
CA PRO A 51 10.75 19.67 -9.01
C PRO A 51 9.46 18.87 -8.79
N PHE A 52 8.29 19.41 -9.16
CA PHE A 52 6.97 18.80 -8.93
C PHE A 52 6.29 18.42 -10.26
N SER A 53 6.83 17.43 -10.97
CA SER A 53 6.16 16.89 -12.16
C SER A 53 5.23 15.74 -11.76
N PHE A 54 3.93 15.98 -11.80
CA PHE A 54 2.91 14.93 -11.63
C PHE A 54 2.44 14.41 -12.99
N GLY A 55 2.05 13.14 -13.06
CA GLY A 55 1.43 12.53 -14.23
C GLY A 55 -0.07 12.26 -14.03
N ILE A 56 -0.84 12.25 -15.11
CA ILE A 56 -2.23 11.79 -15.07
C ILE A 56 -2.24 10.29 -14.69
N GLY A 57 -3.09 9.93 -13.73
CA GLY A 57 -3.18 8.61 -13.12
C GLY A 57 -2.22 8.38 -11.94
N GLU A 58 -1.37 9.36 -11.60
CA GLU A 58 -0.48 9.28 -10.44
C GLU A 58 -1.28 9.42 -9.14
N VAL A 59 -0.96 8.60 -8.14
CA VAL A 59 -1.54 8.70 -6.81
C VAL A 59 -0.71 9.70 -6.00
N VAL A 60 -1.38 10.60 -5.30
CA VAL A 60 -0.79 11.69 -4.54
C VAL A 60 -1.47 11.82 -3.18
N ASN A 61 -0.77 12.34 -2.18
CA ASN A 61 -1.35 12.69 -0.90
C ASN A 61 -1.42 14.20 -0.76
N VAL A 62 -2.54 14.70 -0.25
CA VAL A 62 -2.61 16.09 0.24
C VAL A 62 -1.81 16.18 1.53
N LEU A 63 -1.03 17.25 1.70
CA LEU A 63 -0.30 17.52 2.94
C LEU A 63 -1.24 17.46 4.17
N THR A 64 -0.71 17.01 5.31
CA THR A 64 -1.45 16.88 6.57
C THR A 64 -1.54 18.18 7.36
N ASP A 65 -0.67 19.15 7.09
CA ASP A 65 -0.69 20.48 7.72
C ASP A 65 -1.70 21.39 7.01
N LYS A 66 -2.89 21.50 7.60
CA LYS A 66 -4.02 22.30 7.08
C LYS A 66 -3.65 23.77 6.85
N GLU A 67 -2.97 24.41 7.79
CA GLU A 67 -2.64 25.84 7.69
C GLU A 67 -1.61 26.09 6.59
N LYS A 68 -0.67 25.15 6.41
CA LYS A 68 0.25 25.16 5.27
C LYS A 68 -0.48 24.96 3.94
N VAL A 69 -1.42 24.02 3.85
CA VAL A 69 -2.24 23.80 2.63
C VAL A 69 -3.04 25.05 2.29
N LYS A 70 -3.71 25.67 3.28
CA LYS A 70 -4.43 26.94 3.13
C LYS A 70 -3.53 28.04 2.57
N GLY A 71 -2.34 28.21 3.14
CA GLY A 71 -1.38 29.21 2.68
C GLY A 71 -0.90 28.96 1.24
N LEU A 72 -0.65 27.70 0.87
CA LEU A 72 -0.21 27.31 -0.47
C LEU A 72 -1.32 27.43 -1.53
N GLN A 73 -2.59 27.25 -1.13
CA GLN A 73 -3.78 27.40 -1.99
C GLN A 73 -4.24 28.85 -2.18
N MET A 74 -3.75 29.81 -1.39
CA MET A 74 -4.25 31.20 -1.40
C MET A 74 -4.21 31.86 -2.79
N PHE A 75 -3.28 31.44 -3.66
CA PHE A 75 -3.10 31.96 -5.02
C PHE A 75 -3.48 30.97 -6.15
N HIS A 76 -4.06 29.82 -5.79
CA HIS A 76 -4.41 28.72 -6.71
C HIS A 76 -5.83 28.22 -6.37
N ASP A 77 -6.82 28.77 -7.07
CA ASP A 77 -8.28 28.60 -6.85
C ASP A 77 -8.83 28.93 -5.45
N ARG A 78 -7.97 29.36 -4.51
CA ARG A 78 -8.27 29.66 -3.10
C ARG A 78 -8.72 28.42 -2.33
N TRP A 79 -8.45 28.44 -1.03
CA TRP A 79 -9.04 27.48 -0.11
C TRP A 79 -10.56 27.69 -0.02
N ILE A 80 -11.33 26.62 -0.10
CA ILE A 80 -12.74 26.58 0.33
C ILE A 80 -12.86 25.64 1.53
N GLU A 81 -13.72 25.96 2.49
CA GLU A 81 -13.81 25.19 3.75
C GLU A 81 -14.11 23.70 3.53
N ASP A 82 -14.84 23.35 2.47
CA ASP A 82 -15.12 21.96 2.12
C ASP A 82 -13.86 21.14 1.74
N MET A 83 -12.74 21.81 1.42
CA MET A 83 -11.46 21.13 1.19
C MET A 83 -10.88 20.52 2.48
N ASP A 84 -11.40 20.85 3.66
CA ASP A 84 -10.90 20.31 4.93
C ASP A 84 -10.91 18.78 4.97
N ILE A 85 -11.90 18.16 4.33
CA ILE A 85 -12.03 16.70 4.24
C ILE A 85 -10.87 16.05 3.47
N THR A 86 -10.17 16.84 2.64
CA THR A 86 -9.09 16.37 1.76
C THR A 86 -7.72 16.37 2.45
N ILE A 87 -7.58 17.04 3.60
CA ILE A 87 -6.30 17.12 4.31
C ILE A 87 -5.82 15.70 4.69
N GLY A 88 -4.58 15.38 4.32
CA GLY A 88 -4.00 14.05 4.53
C GLY A 88 -4.63 12.91 3.71
N ARG A 89 -5.56 13.22 2.79
CA ARG A 89 -6.20 12.20 1.95
C ARG A 89 -5.35 11.87 0.73
N GLU A 90 -5.43 10.61 0.36
CA GLU A 90 -4.93 10.08 -0.89
C GLU A 90 -5.93 10.37 -2.02
N GLY A 91 -5.43 10.69 -3.21
CA GLY A 91 -6.24 10.81 -4.41
C GLY A 91 -5.45 10.55 -5.68
N VAL A 92 -6.16 10.48 -6.80
CA VAL A 92 -5.57 10.20 -8.11
C VAL A 92 -5.57 11.47 -8.95
N VAL A 93 -4.41 11.84 -9.50
CA VAL A 93 -4.30 12.94 -10.47
C VAL A 93 -5.12 12.59 -11.71
N ARG A 94 -6.15 13.35 -11.99
CA ARG A 94 -7.01 13.20 -13.18
C ARG A 94 -6.78 14.29 -14.21
N TYR A 95 -6.22 15.42 -13.78
CA TYR A 95 -6.09 16.59 -14.62
C TYR A 95 -4.87 17.40 -14.22
N ILE A 96 -4.21 17.99 -15.21
CA ILE A 96 -3.13 18.95 -15.01
C ILE A 96 -3.50 20.15 -15.88
N SER A 97 -3.72 21.29 -15.25
CA SER A 97 -4.14 22.50 -15.95
C SER A 97 -2.96 23.16 -16.69
N HIS A 98 -3.27 24.10 -17.58
CA HIS A 98 -2.27 24.88 -18.31
C HIS A 98 -1.43 25.80 -17.40
N ASN A 99 -1.94 26.15 -16.20
CA ASN A 99 -1.23 26.97 -15.21
C ASN A 99 -0.44 26.11 -14.19
N GLY A 100 -0.50 24.77 -14.31
CA GLY A 100 0.24 23.83 -13.47
C GLY A 100 -0.49 23.35 -12.22
N GLU A 101 -1.76 23.71 -12.02
CA GLU A 101 -2.62 23.12 -10.98
C GLU A 101 -2.95 21.65 -11.27
N ILE A 102 -3.05 20.88 -10.19
CA ILE A 102 -3.25 19.43 -10.25
C ILE A 102 -4.66 19.12 -9.78
N GLY A 103 -5.50 18.64 -10.70
CA GLY A 103 -6.84 18.14 -10.41
C GLY A 103 -6.77 16.71 -9.91
N VAL A 104 -7.04 16.51 -8.62
CA VAL A 104 -6.97 15.23 -7.90
C VAL A 104 -8.39 14.76 -7.58
N GLU A 105 -8.70 13.50 -7.89
CA GLU A 105 -9.94 12.83 -7.51
C GLU A 105 -9.76 12.13 -6.16
N ILE A 106 -10.52 12.56 -5.16
CA ILE A 106 -10.53 12.02 -3.79
C ILE A 106 -11.98 11.60 -3.51
N GLU A 107 -12.18 10.31 -3.24
CA GLU A 107 -13.50 9.73 -2.93
C GLU A 107 -14.59 10.09 -3.96
N GLY A 108 -14.22 10.17 -5.25
CA GLY A 108 -15.13 10.49 -6.35
C GLY A 108 -15.39 11.98 -6.59
N VAL A 109 -14.84 12.86 -5.76
CA VAL A 109 -14.91 14.32 -5.92
C VAL A 109 -13.57 14.85 -6.42
N ARG A 110 -13.60 15.77 -7.39
CA ARG A 110 -12.39 16.38 -7.95
C ARG A 110 -12.08 17.70 -7.25
N TRP A 111 -10.83 17.84 -6.83
CA TRP A 111 -10.27 19.00 -6.15
C TRP A 111 -9.03 19.48 -6.90
N PHE A 112 -8.81 20.79 -6.97
CA PHE A 112 -7.64 21.37 -7.63
C PHE A 112 -6.66 21.87 -6.58
N PHE A 113 -5.40 21.48 -6.73
CA PHE A 113 -4.34 21.81 -5.79
C PHE A 113 -3.16 22.47 -6.50
N ASN A 114 -2.56 23.43 -5.82
CA ASN A 114 -1.17 23.79 -6.02
C ASN A 114 -0.32 22.50 -5.91
N PRO A 115 0.59 22.21 -6.87
CA PRO A 115 1.49 21.06 -6.80
C PRO A 115 2.20 20.90 -5.46
N LYS A 116 2.50 22.00 -4.76
CA LYS A 116 3.18 21.99 -3.45
C LYS A 116 2.31 21.50 -2.30
N CYS A 117 0.98 21.50 -2.46
CA CYS A 117 0.05 20.89 -1.52
C CYS A 117 0.02 19.37 -1.63
N LEU A 118 0.66 18.82 -2.65
CA LEU A 118 0.67 17.41 -2.96
C LEU A 118 2.06 16.84 -2.76
N THR A 119 2.13 15.70 -2.11
CA THR A 119 3.30 14.84 -2.19
C THR A 119 2.99 13.70 -3.15
N LYS A 120 3.98 13.32 -3.96
CA LYS A 120 3.94 12.01 -4.61
C LYS A 120 3.80 10.98 -3.48
N GLU A 121 3.07 9.90 -3.73
CA GLU A 121 3.03 8.81 -2.75
C GLU A 121 4.46 8.45 -2.30
N ASP A 122 4.75 8.72 -1.03
CA ASP A 122 5.84 8.04 -0.37
C ASP A 122 5.44 6.58 -0.24
N PHE A 123 6.35 5.70 -0.66
CA PHE A 123 6.17 4.29 -0.39
C PHE A 123 6.01 4.11 1.13
N CYS A 124 5.14 3.19 1.51
CA CYS A 124 5.01 2.67 2.85
C CYS A 124 5.43 1.21 2.82
N ILE A 125 5.99 0.71 3.93
CA ILE A 125 6.15 -0.74 4.09
C ILE A 125 4.78 -1.39 3.96
N GLY A 126 4.70 -2.47 3.18
CA GLY A 126 3.48 -3.19 2.86
C GLY A 126 2.88 -2.80 1.50
N ASP A 127 3.27 -1.67 0.90
CA ASP A 127 2.76 -1.25 -0.40
C ASP A 127 3.07 -2.28 -1.49
N THR A 128 2.06 -2.63 -2.28
CA THR A 128 2.26 -3.40 -3.51
C THR A 128 2.79 -2.47 -4.60
N VAL A 129 3.92 -2.83 -5.18
CA VAL A 129 4.59 -2.06 -6.21
C VAL A 129 4.91 -2.94 -7.40
N LYS A 130 5.02 -2.35 -8.59
CA LYS A 130 5.50 -3.02 -9.80
C LYS A 130 6.81 -2.38 -10.24
N VAL A 131 7.83 -3.18 -10.50
CA VAL A 131 9.07 -2.68 -11.11
C VAL A 131 8.77 -2.25 -12.54
N ILE A 132 9.29 -1.11 -12.98
CA ILE A 132 9.13 -0.67 -14.37
C ILE A 132 9.70 -1.72 -15.34
N GLU A 133 9.07 -1.85 -16.51
CA GLU A 133 9.42 -2.87 -17.51
C GLU A 133 10.59 -2.44 -18.42
N ASP A 134 10.74 -1.14 -18.64
CA ASP A 134 11.78 -0.58 -19.50
C ASP A 134 13.15 -0.69 -18.82
N GLU A 135 13.93 -1.67 -19.28
CA GLU A 135 15.28 -1.95 -18.79
C GLU A 135 16.22 -0.73 -18.91
N ASN A 136 16.21 -0.04 -20.05
CA ASN A 136 17.11 1.09 -20.28
C ASN A 136 16.80 2.23 -19.31
N LYS A 137 15.51 2.47 -19.06
CA LYS A 137 15.05 3.44 -18.08
C LYS A 137 15.36 2.99 -16.65
N ALA A 138 15.10 1.73 -16.30
CA ALA A 138 15.38 1.16 -14.98
C ALA A 138 16.87 1.24 -14.62
N ARG A 139 17.75 0.89 -15.55
CA ARG A 139 19.21 0.95 -15.36
C ARG A 139 19.68 2.39 -15.12
N ARG A 140 19.17 3.35 -15.90
CA ARG A 140 19.50 4.77 -15.72
C ARG A 140 19.02 5.31 -14.37
N LEU A 141 17.83 4.90 -13.93
CA LEU A 141 17.25 5.34 -12.66
C LEU A 141 17.93 4.68 -11.45
N GLN A 142 18.38 3.43 -11.56
CA GLN A 142 19.13 2.75 -10.50
C GLN A 142 20.54 3.32 -10.28
N TYR A 143 21.11 3.99 -11.28
CA TYR A 143 22.49 4.45 -11.23
C TYR A 143 22.72 5.39 -10.03
N GLY A 144 23.70 5.04 -9.17
CA GLY A 144 24.08 5.83 -8.00
C GLY A 144 23.29 5.57 -6.72
N LEU A 145 22.28 4.68 -6.74
CA LEU A 145 21.48 4.28 -5.56
C LEU A 145 21.49 2.75 -5.33
N GLY A 146 22.48 2.05 -5.91
CA GLY A 146 22.70 0.61 -5.77
C GLY A 146 23.36 0.01 -7.02
N GLU A 147 23.95 -1.18 -6.89
CA GLU A 147 24.52 -1.90 -8.04
C GLU A 147 23.42 -2.51 -8.92
N TRP A 148 23.48 -2.23 -10.22
CA TRP A 148 22.69 -2.95 -11.21
C TRP A 148 23.31 -4.32 -11.45
N SER A 149 22.57 -5.40 -11.20
CA SER A 149 23.02 -6.77 -11.49
C SER A 149 22.14 -7.41 -12.56
N ASN A 150 22.70 -8.35 -13.34
CA ASN A 150 21.95 -9.10 -14.35
C ASN A 150 20.73 -9.84 -13.77
N SER A 151 20.75 -10.13 -12.47
CA SER A 151 19.62 -10.75 -11.79
C SER A 151 18.40 -9.83 -11.60
N LEU A 152 18.55 -8.51 -11.80
CA LEU A 152 17.42 -7.57 -11.88
C LEU A 152 16.60 -7.71 -13.17
N TYR A 153 17.19 -8.24 -14.25
CA TYR A 153 16.51 -8.41 -15.53
C TYR A 153 15.27 -9.31 -15.38
N GLY A 154 15.42 -10.41 -14.63
CA GLY A 154 14.35 -11.37 -14.40
C GLY A 154 13.20 -10.86 -13.53
N ILE A 155 13.28 -9.63 -12.99
CA ILE A 155 12.23 -9.06 -12.13
C ILE A 155 11.65 -7.74 -12.65
N LEU A 156 12.09 -7.24 -13.81
CA LEU A 156 11.42 -6.13 -14.49
C LEU A 156 9.97 -6.49 -14.78
N GLY A 157 9.06 -5.54 -14.57
CA GLY A 157 7.63 -5.76 -14.69
C GLY A 157 6.99 -6.63 -13.61
N LYS A 158 7.76 -7.22 -12.70
CA LYS A 158 7.17 -8.03 -11.62
C LYS A 158 6.60 -7.16 -10.52
N LYS A 159 5.54 -7.66 -9.89
CA LYS A 159 4.98 -7.09 -8.67
C LYS A 159 5.76 -7.59 -7.46
N GLY A 160 5.91 -6.74 -6.47
CA GLY A 160 6.48 -7.06 -5.18
C GLY A 160 5.85 -6.22 -4.08
N GLN A 161 6.30 -6.44 -2.86
CA GLN A 161 5.85 -5.71 -1.69
C GLN A 161 7.01 -4.91 -1.11
N VAL A 162 6.79 -3.64 -0.79
CA VAL A 162 7.79 -2.83 -0.07
C VAL A 162 7.96 -3.43 1.32
N VAL A 163 9.19 -3.82 1.67
CA VAL A 163 9.52 -4.42 2.97
C VAL A 163 10.38 -3.51 3.83
N ASN A 164 11.05 -2.52 3.23
CA ASN A 164 11.84 -1.54 3.94
C ASN A 164 11.99 -0.24 3.13
N ILE A 165 12.30 0.84 3.83
CA ILE A 165 12.61 2.14 3.24
C ILE A 165 13.84 2.66 3.98
N TYR A 166 14.94 2.80 3.27
CA TYR A 166 16.22 3.22 3.82
C TYR A 166 16.28 4.73 4.01
N THR A 167 17.20 5.19 4.84
CA THR A 167 17.38 6.62 5.17
C THR A 167 17.88 7.46 3.99
N ASP A 168 18.49 6.83 2.99
CA ASP A 168 18.90 7.44 1.73
C ASP A 168 17.74 7.52 0.70
N GLY A 169 16.55 7.06 1.07
CA GLY A 169 15.36 7.04 0.23
C GLY A 169 15.24 5.83 -0.69
N CYS A 170 16.17 4.86 -0.64
CA CYS A 170 16.02 3.60 -1.35
C CYS A 170 14.87 2.76 -0.77
N VAL A 171 14.14 2.07 -1.64
CA VAL A 171 12.98 1.25 -1.28
C VAL A 171 13.32 -0.22 -1.50
N GLU A 172 13.30 -1.01 -0.44
CA GLU A 172 13.49 -2.45 -0.52
C GLU A 172 12.17 -3.13 -0.83
N VAL A 173 12.14 -3.93 -1.91
CA VAL A 173 10.95 -4.62 -2.39
C VAL A 173 11.23 -6.12 -2.43
N HIS A 174 10.35 -6.89 -1.77
CA HIS A 174 10.36 -8.34 -1.83
C HIS A 174 9.59 -8.83 -3.06
N ILE A 175 10.30 -9.48 -3.97
CA ILE A 175 9.77 -10.04 -5.22
C ILE A 175 10.15 -11.51 -5.28
N ASN A 176 9.14 -12.38 -5.40
CA ASN A 176 9.29 -13.83 -5.24
C ASN A 176 9.88 -14.16 -3.86
N ASP A 177 11.05 -14.82 -3.80
CA ASP A 177 11.70 -15.25 -2.55
C ASP A 177 12.91 -14.38 -2.18
N LYS A 178 13.07 -13.22 -2.82
CA LYS A 178 14.24 -12.34 -2.63
C LYS A 178 13.84 -10.86 -2.54
N SER A 179 14.58 -10.12 -1.73
CA SER A 179 14.43 -8.67 -1.60
C SER A 179 15.45 -7.90 -2.42
N TRP A 180 15.05 -6.75 -2.94
CA TRP A 180 15.84 -5.91 -3.84
C TRP A 180 15.66 -4.44 -3.50
N ALA A 181 16.75 -3.69 -3.39
CA ALA A 181 16.70 -2.25 -3.20
C ALA A 181 16.53 -1.52 -4.54
N PHE A 182 15.58 -0.59 -4.60
CA PHE A 182 15.28 0.22 -5.76
C PHE A 182 15.30 1.70 -5.40
N ASN A 183 15.76 2.52 -6.35
CA ASN A 183 15.34 3.89 -6.47
C ASN A 183 13.80 3.90 -6.56
N PRO A 184 13.10 4.70 -5.73
CA PRO A 184 11.66 4.91 -5.79
C PRO A 184 11.10 5.09 -7.21
N LYS A 185 11.84 5.76 -8.10
CA LYS A 185 11.44 6.02 -9.49
C LYS A 185 11.39 4.78 -10.38
N CYS A 186 12.03 3.68 -9.96
CA CYS A 186 11.95 2.38 -10.63
C CYS A 186 10.67 1.62 -10.27
N LEU A 187 9.87 2.14 -9.34
CA LEU A 187 8.69 1.49 -8.80
C LEU A 187 7.43 2.28 -9.17
N VAL A 188 6.41 1.54 -9.57
CA VAL A 188 5.06 2.08 -9.74
C VAL A 188 4.21 1.47 -8.64
N LYS A 189 3.81 2.29 -7.67
CA LYS A 189 2.84 1.86 -6.66
C LYS A 189 1.58 1.40 -7.36
N LYS A 190 1.10 0.22 -6.97
CA LYS A 190 -0.15 -0.33 -7.45
C LYS A 190 -1.15 -0.10 -6.33
N PRO A 191 -2.24 0.65 -6.58
CA PRO A 191 -3.33 0.76 -5.62
C PRO A 191 -3.98 -0.62 -5.54
N GLU A 192 -3.41 -1.46 -4.70
CA GLU A 192 -4.04 -2.65 -4.20
C GLU A 192 -4.72 -2.17 -2.94
N ILE A 193 -6.05 -2.02 -2.98
CA ILE A 193 -6.81 -1.86 -1.74
C ILE A 193 -6.56 -3.17 -1.00
N VAL A 194 -5.59 -3.18 -0.09
CA VAL A 194 -5.30 -4.34 0.73
C VAL A 194 -6.47 -4.48 1.69
N THR A 195 -7.47 -5.24 1.25
CA THR A 195 -8.61 -5.58 2.10
C THR A 195 -8.17 -6.72 3.01
N TYR A 196 -8.21 -6.45 4.31
CA TYR A 196 -8.02 -7.44 5.33
C TYR A 196 -9.36 -8.12 5.63
N THR A 197 -9.39 -9.44 5.46
CA THR A 197 -10.50 -10.29 5.87
C THR A 197 -10.18 -11.01 7.17
N ARG A 198 -11.21 -11.42 7.91
CA ARG A 198 -11.05 -12.18 9.15
C ARG A 198 -10.15 -13.39 8.93
N ASP A 199 -9.26 -13.63 9.87
CA ASP A 199 -8.24 -14.68 9.91
C ASP A 199 -7.09 -14.56 8.89
N ASP A 200 -7.04 -13.48 8.10
CA ASP A 200 -5.90 -13.20 7.23
C ASP A 200 -4.60 -13.21 8.04
N PRO A 201 -3.57 -13.95 7.58
CA PRO A 201 -2.27 -13.93 8.22
C PRO A 201 -1.60 -12.59 7.96
N ILE A 202 -1.08 -11.98 9.02
CA ILE A 202 -0.37 -10.71 8.92
C ILE A 202 1.00 -10.80 9.56
N LYS A 203 1.89 -9.91 9.15
CA LYS A 203 3.13 -9.59 9.86
C LYS A 203 3.17 -8.10 10.12
N VAL A 204 3.57 -7.73 11.33
CA VAL A 204 3.84 -6.35 11.72
C VAL A 204 5.18 -5.93 11.12
N ILE A 205 5.29 -4.68 10.69
CA ILE A 205 6.54 -4.12 10.17
C ILE A 205 7.69 -4.35 11.18
N SER A 206 8.86 -4.72 10.65
CA SER A 206 10.00 -5.14 11.49
C SER A 206 10.77 -3.96 12.09
N ASN A 207 10.62 -2.76 11.54
CA ASN A 207 11.26 -1.56 12.05
C ASN A 207 10.42 -0.96 13.20
N GLY A 208 10.92 -1.08 14.43
CA GLY A 208 10.23 -0.62 15.64
C GLY A 208 10.05 0.90 15.73
N ASP A 209 11.02 1.69 15.27
CA ASP A 209 10.93 3.15 15.27
C ASP A 209 9.85 3.62 14.29
N MET A 210 9.81 3.00 13.11
CA MET A 210 8.78 3.27 12.10
C MET A 210 7.39 2.82 12.59
N LEU A 211 7.31 1.66 13.25
CA LEU A 211 6.08 1.21 13.90
C LEU A 211 5.58 2.24 14.91
N LYS A 212 6.47 2.78 15.75
CA LYS A 212 6.13 3.82 16.71
C LYS A 212 5.68 5.12 16.07
N MET A 213 6.34 5.54 14.99
CA MET A 213 5.98 6.74 14.25
C MET A 213 4.59 6.62 13.61
N ILE A 214 4.32 5.55 12.88
CA ILE A 214 3.05 5.36 12.15
C ILE A 214 1.91 5.10 13.13
N GLN A 215 2.10 4.15 14.05
CA GLN A 215 1.08 3.78 15.02
C GLN A 215 0.81 4.89 16.04
N GLY A 216 1.80 5.74 16.33
CA GLY A 216 1.66 6.87 17.25
C GLY A 216 0.59 7.88 16.82
N ILE A 217 0.35 8.03 15.51
CA ILE A 217 -0.70 8.90 14.96
C ILE A 217 -2.10 8.34 15.27
N VAL A 218 -2.23 7.02 15.27
CA VAL A 218 -3.49 6.30 15.50
C VAL A 218 -3.74 6.03 16.98
N GLY A 219 -2.66 5.88 17.75
CA GLY A 219 -2.69 5.56 19.17
C GLY A 219 -1.65 4.49 19.51
N TRP A 220 -0.70 4.85 20.38
CA TRP A 220 0.31 3.95 20.92
C TRP A 220 -0.11 3.42 22.30
N LYS A 221 0.13 2.13 22.55
CA LYS A 221 -0.11 1.48 23.85
C LYS A 221 1.17 0.85 24.39
N GLU A 222 1.28 0.76 25.70
CA GLU A 222 2.35 0.02 26.36
C GLU A 222 2.41 -1.43 25.84
N GLY A 223 3.62 -1.93 25.56
CA GLY A 223 3.84 -3.27 25.01
C GLY A 223 3.89 -3.33 23.48
N MET A 224 3.46 -2.27 22.77
CA MET A 224 3.50 -2.23 21.31
C MET A 224 4.93 -2.27 20.74
N GLU A 225 5.94 -1.87 21.52
CA GLU A 225 7.36 -1.94 21.12
C GLU A 225 7.84 -3.37 20.85
N LYS A 226 7.13 -4.38 21.36
CA LYS A 226 7.46 -5.80 21.16
C LYS A 226 6.79 -6.42 19.93
N LEU A 227 5.94 -5.66 19.23
CA LEU A 227 5.17 -6.17 18.09
C LEU A 227 5.97 -6.18 16.79
N SER A 228 7.07 -5.43 16.69
CA SER A 228 7.83 -5.33 15.45
C SER A 228 8.25 -6.70 14.92
N GLY A 229 7.92 -6.98 13.66
CA GLY A 229 8.22 -8.24 12.99
C GLY A 229 7.38 -9.45 13.42
N LYS A 230 6.47 -9.30 14.39
CA LYS A 230 5.61 -10.38 14.88
C LYS A 230 4.53 -10.75 13.86
N HIS A 231 4.15 -12.01 13.90
CA HIS A 231 3.04 -12.53 13.10
C HIS A 231 1.75 -12.54 13.91
N GLY A 232 0.63 -12.38 13.21
CA GLY A 232 -0.69 -12.38 13.80
C GLY A 232 -1.77 -12.72 12.80
N ARG A 233 -3.01 -12.51 13.22
CA ARG A 233 -4.20 -12.68 12.39
C ARG A 233 -5.13 -11.50 12.50
N VAL A 234 -5.81 -11.19 11.41
CA VAL A 234 -6.89 -10.20 11.43
C VAL A 234 -8.08 -10.77 12.20
N ILE A 235 -8.59 -10.00 13.15
CA ILE A 235 -9.87 -10.25 13.83
C ILE A 235 -10.98 -9.55 13.04
N ALA A 236 -10.78 -8.26 12.76
CA ALA A 236 -11.75 -7.41 12.08
C ALA A 236 -11.09 -6.19 11.46
N THR A 237 -11.76 -5.63 10.44
CA THR A 237 -11.46 -4.30 9.90
C THR A 237 -12.47 -3.33 10.51
N LEU A 238 -11.98 -2.29 11.17
CA LEU A 238 -12.80 -1.29 11.85
C LEU A 238 -13.31 -0.22 10.87
N PRO A 239 -14.38 0.54 11.21
CA PRO A 239 -14.96 1.55 10.31
C PRO A 239 -13.98 2.64 9.86
N ASN A 240 -12.97 2.94 10.66
CA ASN A 240 -11.91 3.91 10.37
C ASN A 240 -10.74 3.30 9.56
N LYS A 241 -10.90 2.09 9.00
CA LYS A 241 -9.88 1.32 8.27
C LYS A 241 -8.71 0.81 9.12
N GLU A 242 -8.78 0.98 10.44
CA GLU A 242 -7.85 0.34 11.36
C GLU A 242 -8.13 -1.16 11.48
N ILE A 243 -7.10 -1.94 11.77
CA ILE A 243 -7.19 -3.40 11.73
C ILE A 243 -7.05 -3.94 13.16
N GLU A 244 -8.11 -4.58 13.65
CA GLU A 244 -8.02 -5.37 14.87
C GLU A 244 -7.30 -6.67 14.54
N VAL A 245 -6.19 -6.94 15.20
CA VAL A 245 -5.37 -8.13 15.01
C VAL A 245 -5.19 -8.89 16.33
N LYS A 246 -5.05 -10.20 16.23
CA LYS A 246 -4.56 -11.06 17.30
C LYS A 246 -3.08 -11.36 17.02
N ILE A 247 -2.20 -10.89 17.87
CA ILE A 247 -0.77 -11.26 17.85
C ILE A 247 -0.53 -12.03 19.14
N GLU A 248 -0.08 -13.28 19.00
CA GLU A 248 -0.03 -14.24 20.11
C GLU A 248 -1.44 -14.42 20.73
N GLU A 249 -1.65 -14.06 22.01
CA GLU A 249 -2.97 -14.09 22.67
C GLU A 249 -3.57 -12.70 22.93
N VAL A 250 -2.89 -11.65 22.50
CA VAL A 250 -3.27 -10.27 22.79
C VAL A 250 -3.89 -9.63 21.56
N ARG A 251 -4.93 -8.84 21.78
CA ARG A 251 -5.60 -8.07 20.74
C ARG A 251 -4.99 -6.68 20.63
N TRP A 252 -4.72 -6.28 19.40
CA TRP A 252 -4.17 -4.98 19.07
C TRP A 252 -5.00 -4.35 17.98
N VAL A 253 -5.10 -3.03 18.01
CA VAL A 253 -5.61 -2.26 16.87
C VAL A 253 -4.40 -1.61 16.23
N LEU A 254 -4.12 -1.98 14.99
CA LEU A 254 -2.97 -1.50 14.24
C LEU A 254 -3.43 -0.80 12.97
N SER A 255 -2.67 0.23 12.59
CA SER A 255 -2.81 0.85 11.28
C SER A 255 -2.62 -0.21 10.21
N TYR A 256 -3.43 -0.17 9.17
CA TYR A 256 -3.24 -1.00 7.99
C TYR A 256 -1.85 -0.81 7.35
N LYS A 257 -1.18 0.31 7.64
CA LYS A 257 0.20 0.64 7.25
C LYS A 257 1.28 -0.01 8.13
N CYS A 258 0.92 -0.46 9.33
CA CYS A 258 1.83 -1.13 10.27
C CYS A 258 1.88 -2.65 10.07
N ILE A 259 1.05 -3.19 9.18
CA ILE A 259 0.90 -4.62 8.94
C ILE A 259 0.84 -4.92 7.44
N TYR A 260 1.21 -6.14 7.08
CA TYR A 260 1.08 -6.64 5.72
C TYR A 260 0.65 -8.10 5.72
N LYS A 261 -0.06 -8.55 4.66
CA LYS A 261 -0.43 -9.96 4.51
C LYS A 261 0.84 -10.82 4.45
N SER A 262 0.97 -11.77 5.37
CA SER A 262 2.09 -12.71 5.36
C SER A 262 1.84 -13.82 4.35
N LYS A 263 2.85 -14.12 3.51
CA LYS A 263 2.83 -15.24 2.56
C LYS A 263 3.20 -16.57 3.19
N GLU A 264 3.43 -16.63 4.50
CA GLU A 264 3.69 -17.92 5.14
C GLU A 264 2.46 -18.84 4.98
N PRO A 265 2.64 -20.06 4.45
CA PRO A 265 1.55 -21.01 4.27
C PRO A 265 1.21 -21.56 5.65
N ILE A 266 0.32 -20.86 6.34
CA ILE A 266 -0.29 -21.45 7.52
C ILE A 266 -1.36 -22.39 6.99
N ILE A 267 -1.07 -23.69 7.02
CA ILE A 267 -2.08 -24.69 6.71
C ILE A 267 -3.30 -24.40 7.58
N LYS A 268 -4.45 -24.19 6.92
CA LYS A 268 -5.77 -24.11 7.54
C LYS A 268 -6.14 -25.50 8.04
N CYS A 269 -5.43 -26.01 9.04
CA CYS A 269 -5.73 -27.30 9.62
C CYS A 269 -6.06 -27.17 11.11
N ARG A 270 -6.99 -28.01 11.55
CA ARG A 270 -7.51 -28.07 12.90
C ARG A 270 -7.12 -29.41 13.52
N VAL A 271 -7.17 -29.47 14.85
CA VAL A 271 -7.09 -30.75 15.56
C VAL A 271 -8.22 -31.65 15.05
N GLY A 272 -7.89 -32.89 14.70
CA GLY A 272 -8.80 -33.85 14.09
C GLY A 272 -8.73 -33.92 12.56
N ASP A 273 -8.07 -32.97 11.88
CA ASP A 273 -7.94 -33.04 10.43
C ASP A 273 -7.03 -34.20 10.02
N HIS A 274 -7.43 -34.91 8.96
CA HIS A 274 -6.60 -35.92 8.33
C HIS A 274 -5.58 -35.25 7.41
N VAL A 275 -4.32 -35.62 7.55
CA VAL A 275 -3.21 -35.09 6.75
C VAL A 275 -2.35 -36.21 6.20
N ARG A 276 -1.62 -35.93 5.12
CA ARG A 276 -0.59 -36.80 4.57
C ARG A 276 0.76 -36.07 4.60
N VAL A 277 1.78 -36.77 5.09
CA VAL A 277 3.18 -36.31 5.08
C VAL A 277 3.73 -36.38 3.66
N ASN A 278 4.48 -35.36 3.24
CA ASN A 278 5.19 -35.36 1.96
C ASN A 278 6.10 -36.59 1.84
N GLU A 279 6.09 -37.22 0.67
CA GLU A 279 6.85 -38.45 0.39
C GLU A 279 8.32 -38.19 0.04
N ASN A 280 8.67 -36.96 -0.36
CA ASN A 280 10.03 -36.57 -0.69
C ASN A 280 10.84 -36.28 0.59
N GLU A 281 11.73 -37.20 0.95
CA GLU A 281 12.59 -37.13 2.14
C GLU A 281 13.41 -35.84 2.19
N GLU A 282 14.07 -35.45 1.09
CA GLU A 282 14.90 -34.25 1.03
C GLU A 282 14.08 -32.99 1.34
N THR A 283 12.87 -32.91 0.78
CA THR A 283 11.94 -31.81 1.05
C THR A 283 11.54 -31.76 2.53
N VAL A 284 11.16 -32.91 3.10
CA VAL A 284 10.75 -32.99 4.51
C VAL A 284 11.93 -32.65 5.43
N ARG A 285 13.12 -33.21 5.16
CA ARG A 285 14.33 -32.96 5.93
C ARG A 285 14.68 -31.47 5.92
N ASN A 286 14.78 -30.85 4.74
CA ASN A 286 15.09 -29.42 4.61
C ASN A 286 14.11 -28.54 5.40
N LEU A 287 12.80 -28.83 5.30
CA LEU A 287 11.77 -28.07 6.02
C LEU A 287 11.80 -28.30 7.54
N GLN A 288 12.19 -29.48 7.99
CA GLN A 288 12.25 -29.87 9.40
C GLN A 288 13.55 -29.44 10.08
N GLU A 289 14.66 -29.38 9.35
CA GLU A 289 15.95 -28.87 9.83
C GLU A 289 15.89 -27.35 10.07
N ILE A 290 15.20 -26.61 9.18
CA ILE A 290 14.90 -25.18 9.40
C ILE A 290 14.14 -24.98 10.72
N SER A 291 13.28 -25.94 11.05
CA SER A 291 12.47 -25.93 12.27
C SER A 291 13.19 -26.56 13.47
N ARG A 292 14.39 -27.14 13.27
CA ARG A 292 15.19 -27.92 14.26
C ARG A 292 14.45 -29.09 14.91
N ILE A 293 13.51 -29.71 14.18
CA ILE A 293 12.64 -30.78 14.70
C ILE A 293 12.96 -32.14 14.04
N TRP A 294 13.81 -32.16 13.01
CA TRP A 294 14.18 -33.39 12.32
C TRP A 294 14.87 -34.40 13.25
N ILE A 295 14.41 -35.65 13.20
CA ILE A 295 15.11 -36.83 13.72
C ILE A 295 15.08 -37.93 12.66
N GLU A 296 16.13 -38.73 12.54
CA GLU A 296 16.21 -39.78 11.49
C GLU A 296 15.05 -40.78 11.54
N ALA A 297 14.51 -41.03 12.74
CA ALA A 297 13.34 -41.89 12.93
C ALA A 297 12.09 -41.41 12.17
N MET A 298 12.02 -40.14 11.74
CA MET A 298 10.88 -39.60 10.99
C MET A 298 10.75 -40.18 9.58
N ASN A 299 11.78 -40.83 9.03
CA ASN A 299 11.72 -41.43 7.69
C ASN A 299 10.56 -42.43 7.52
N VAL A 300 10.13 -43.08 8.61
CA VAL A 300 8.99 -44.00 8.60
C VAL A 300 7.64 -43.32 8.37
N THR A 301 7.58 -41.98 8.43
CA THR A 301 6.35 -41.20 8.32
C THR A 301 6.09 -40.67 6.90
N LEU A 302 7.10 -40.70 6.02
CA LEU A 302 7.01 -40.14 4.67
C LEU A 302 5.87 -40.80 3.87
N GLY A 303 5.03 -39.98 3.23
CA GLY A 303 3.88 -40.43 2.44
C GLY A 303 2.69 -40.97 3.25
N LYS A 304 2.84 -41.18 4.57
CA LYS A 304 1.78 -41.72 5.44
C LYS A 304 0.72 -40.70 5.76
N LYS A 305 -0.48 -41.21 6.02
CA LYS A 305 -1.60 -40.42 6.56
C LYS A 305 -1.55 -40.42 8.08
N GLY A 306 -1.99 -39.32 8.68
CA GLY A 306 -2.15 -39.18 10.12
C GLY A 306 -3.28 -38.23 10.46
N ILE A 307 -3.51 -38.06 11.77
CA ILE A 307 -4.52 -37.15 12.31
C ILE A 307 -3.79 -36.09 13.12
N ILE A 308 -4.15 -34.82 12.94
CA ILE A 308 -3.57 -33.75 13.74
C ILE A 308 -4.06 -33.88 15.18
N SER A 309 -3.14 -34.15 16.10
CA SER A 309 -3.43 -34.20 17.54
C SER A 309 -3.24 -32.83 18.20
N ARG A 310 -2.34 -31.97 17.67
CA ARG A 310 -2.09 -30.64 18.21
C ARG A 310 -1.57 -29.67 17.15
N VAL A 311 -1.94 -28.40 17.28
CA VAL A 311 -1.33 -27.30 16.51
C VAL A 311 -0.67 -26.34 17.51
N TYR A 312 0.63 -26.11 17.35
CA TYR A 312 1.41 -25.23 18.22
C TYR A 312 1.41 -23.79 17.71
N ARG A 313 1.69 -22.84 18.61
CA ARG A 313 1.70 -21.40 18.31
C ARG A 313 2.80 -20.98 17.35
N ASP A 314 3.90 -21.74 17.30
CA ASP A 314 5.03 -21.55 16.39
C ASP A 314 4.76 -22.08 14.97
N GLY A 315 3.57 -22.66 14.72
CA GLY A 315 3.20 -23.26 13.44
C GLY A 315 3.61 -24.72 13.29
N THR A 316 4.24 -25.32 14.30
CA THR A 316 4.49 -26.76 14.37
C THR A 316 3.18 -27.52 14.51
N ILE A 317 3.02 -28.62 13.78
CA ILE A 317 1.83 -29.47 13.81
C ILE A 317 2.22 -30.83 14.37
N ARG A 318 1.57 -31.25 15.46
CA ARG A 318 1.69 -32.61 15.95
C ARG A 318 0.68 -33.50 15.26
N VAL A 319 1.17 -34.58 14.67
CA VAL A 319 0.37 -35.55 13.93
C VAL A 319 0.58 -36.93 14.54
N GLU A 320 -0.53 -37.60 14.83
CA GLU A 320 -0.54 -39.01 15.19
C GLU A 320 -0.52 -39.85 13.90
N ILE A 321 0.49 -40.70 13.76
CA ILE A 321 0.68 -41.61 12.64
C ILE A 321 0.96 -42.99 13.23
N GLU A 322 0.05 -43.94 12.98
CA GLU A 322 0.19 -45.34 13.42
C GLU A 322 0.48 -45.47 14.94
N GLY A 323 -0.22 -44.68 15.76
CA GLY A 323 -0.09 -44.69 17.22
C GLY A 323 1.14 -43.97 17.78
N ASN A 324 1.94 -43.31 16.93
CA ASN A 324 3.07 -42.49 17.34
C ASN A 324 2.83 -41.01 17.02
N GLU A 325 3.27 -40.11 17.89
CA GLU A 325 3.16 -38.67 17.67
C GLU A 325 4.44 -38.06 17.10
N TRP A 326 4.28 -37.23 16.07
CA TRP A 326 5.39 -36.59 15.36
C TRP A 326 5.11 -35.10 15.15
N ASN A 327 6.13 -34.26 15.33
CA ASN A 327 6.02 -32.83 15.09
C ASN A 327 6.49 -32.49 13.67
N PHE A 328 5.67 -31.79 12.91
CA PHE A 328 5.95 -31.38 11.54
C PHE A 328 5.89 -29.88 11.38
N ASN A 329 6.82 -29.33 10.60
CA ASN A 329 6.56 -28.10 9.88
C ASN A 329 5.29 -28.27 9.05
N SER A 330 4.38 -27.31 9.11
CA SER A 330 3.12 -27.40 8.40
C SER A 330 3.31 -27.68 6.91
N LYS A 331 4.30 -27.08 6.25
CA LYS A 331 4.59 -27.31 4.81
C LYS A 331 4.91 -28.76 4.44
N CYS A 332 5.24 -29.61 5.41
CA CYS A 332 5.45 -31.04 5.18
C CYS A 332 4.13 -31.82 5.04
N LEU A 333 2.98 -31.19 5.27
CA LEU A 333 1.67 -31.83 5.35
C LEU A 333 0.74 -31.35 4.25
N SER A 334 -0.16 -32.23 3.84
CA SER A 334 -1.27 -31.94 2.91
C SER A 334 -2.58 -32.47 3.51
N LEU A 335 -3.66 -31.70 3.45
CA LEU A 335 -4.97 -32.16 3.94
C LEU A 335 -5.47 -33.31 3.07
N CYS A 336 -5.95 -34.37 3.71
CA CYS A 336 -6.70 -35.44 3.06
C CYS A 336 -8.18 -35.07 3.07
N ASN A 337 -8.81 -35.09 1.89
CA ASN A 337 -10.27 -35.05 1.78
C ASN A 337 -10.90 -36.37 2.23
#